data_AF-A0A5C5Y9A3-F1
#
_entry.id   AF-A0A5C5Y9A3-F1
#
_cell.length_a   1.000
_cell.length_b   1.000
_cell.length_c   1.000
_cell.angle_alpha   90.00
_cell.angle_beta   90.00
_cell.angle_gamma   90.00
#
_symmetry.space_group_name_H-M   'P 1'
#
loop_
_entity.id
_entity.type
_entity.pdbx_description
1 polymer ?
#
loop_
_entity_poly.entity_id
_entity_poly.type
_entity_poly.pdbx_seq_one_letter_code
_entity_poly.pdbx_strand_id
1 'polypeptide(L)'
;MDLDQLIADGKELCRDVARLELTDSPLYIVAQTMLPPMLGATTVCYGYTSPSLDMHLHHCLRDFEGRGPVIVLGNLNIERDFPERTYNKMLGTTLHELAHILERPSLFQPRPYNQRYIRSEAIRIAEAVSQDEEGDGSTPPWTTHEARFMRIAYHLQYRAQRLGWDIEPNEVYSPERFGMSKATQYALALEKEAETLLAASFRQICGLPAPPAFKAIYERDQHRWYQSRPERSRYESDIIT
;
A
#
# COMPACT_ATOMS: atom_id res chain seq x y z
N MET A 1 5.09 14.27 17.73
CA MET A 1 5.42 12.84 17.57
C MET A 1 6.90 12.74 17.30
N ASP A 2 7.61 11.79 17.93
CA ASP A 2 9.01 11.53 17.61
C ASP A 2 9.08 10.67 16.33
N LEU A 3 9.65 11.22 15.26
CA LEU A 3 9.73 10.54 13.96
C LEU A 3 10.76 9.41 13.95
N ASP A 4 11.85 9.52 14.71
CA ASP A 4 12.87 8.47 14.77
C ASP A 4 12.30 7.24 15.48
N GLN A 5 11.55 7.44 16.57
CA GLN A 5 10.81 6.36 17.24
C GLN A 5 9.74 5.74 16.33
N LEU A 6 8.93 6.55 15.64
CA LEU A 6 7.92 6.04 14.69
C LEU A 6 8.56 5.18 13.59
N ILE A 7 9.70 5.60 13.06
CA ILE A 7 10.43 4.84 12.03
C ILE A 7 10.98 3.53 12.60
N ALA A 8 11.48 3.54 13.83
CA ALA A 8 11.92 2.33 14.53
C ALA A 8 10.76 1.35 14.74
N ASP A 9 9.63 1.84 15.27
CA ASP A 9 8.41 1.07 15.50
C ASP A 9 7.87 0.48 14.19
N GLY A 10 7.85 1.27 13.11
CA GLY A 10 7.43 0.79 11.80
C GLY A 10 8.31 -0.35 11.27
N LYS A 11 9.63 -0.27 11.47
CA LYS A 11 10.57 -1.33 11.06
C LYS A 11 10.36 -2.60 11.89
N GLU A 12 10.18 -2.46 13.21
CA GLU A 12 9.88 -3.57 14.12
C GLU A 12 8.57 -4.24 13.73
N LEU A 13 7.49 -3.46 13.61
CA LEU A 13 6.18 -3.90 13.17
C LEU A 13 6.27 -4.72 11.88
N CYS A 14 6.90 -4.19 10.82
CA CYS A 14 7.05 -4.91 9.56
C CYS A 14 7.77 -6.25 9.71
N ARG A 15 8.86 -6.29 10.49
CA ARG A 15 9.63 -7.51 10.73
C ARG A 15 8.83 -8.55 11.50
N ASP A 16 8.01 -8.13 12.45
CA ASP A 16 7.19 -9.05 13.23
C ASP A 16 6.06 -9.67 12.38
N VAL A 17 5.37 -8.86 11.58
CA VAL A 17 4.21 -9.34 10.80
C VAL A 17 4.59 -10.05 9.49
N ALA A 18 5.79 -9.80 8.95
CA ALA A 18 6.29 -10.36 7.69
C ALA A 18 7.69 -10.98 7.84
N ARG A 19 7.93 -11.64 8.97
CA ARG A 19 9.23 -12.21 9.33
C ARG A 19 9.81 -13.11 8.24
N LEU A 20 9.02 -14.02 7.69
CA LEU A 20 9.48 -14.99 6.70
C LEU A 20 9.94 -14.32 5.40
N GLU A 21 9.31 -13.20 5.06
CA GLU A 21 9.60 -12.45 3.85
C GLU A 21 10.78 -11.49 4.02
N LEU A 22 11.01 -10.99 5.23
CA LEU A 22 12.01 -9.95 5.48
C LEU A 22 13.30 -10.45 6.18
N THR A 23 13.41 -11.75 6.49
CA THR A 23 14.50 -12.31 7.34
C THR A 23 15.91 -11.88 6.90
N ASP A 24 16.19 -11.80 5.61
CA ASP A 24 17.53 -11.51 5.06
C ASP A 24 17.59 -10.21 4.22
N SER A 25 16.57 -9.36 4.32
CA SER A 25 16.50 -8.12 3.55
C SER A 25 16.47 -6.91 4.46
N PRO A 26 17.33 -5.89 4.23
CA PRO A 26 17.14 -4.61 4.92
C PRO A 26 15.80 -4.01 4.50
N LEU A 27 15.13 -3.34 5.43
CA LEU A 27 13.91 -2.58 5.20
C LEU A 27 14.16 -1.15 5.62
N TYR A 28 13.86 -0.22 4.71
CA TYR A 28 14.04 1.19 4.95
C TYR A 28 12.67 1.88 5.05
N ILE A 29 12.52 2.71 6.07
CA ILE A 29 11.36 3.58 6.24
C ILE A 29 11.91 4.99 6.43
N VAL A 30 11.35 5.96 5.70
CA VAL A 30 11.76 7.36 5.78
C VAL A 30 10.52 8.26 5.72
N ALA A 31 10.48 9.28 6.58
CA ALA A 31 9.45 10.30 6.51
C ALA A 31 9.70 11.23 5.30
N GLN A 32 8.63 11.64 4.62
CA GLN A 32 8.69 12.55 3.47
C GLN A 32 9.42 13.85 3.81
N THR A 33 9.25 14.39 5.02
CA THR A 33 9.94 15.60 5.48
C THR A 33 11.46 15.43 5.62
N MET A 34 11.97 14.21 5.64
CA MET A 34 13.41 13.91 5.68
C MET A 34 14.03 13.81 4.27
N LEU A 35 13.21 13.84 3.22
CA LEU A 35 13.67 13.81 1.84
C LEU A 35 14.05 15.23 1.36
N PRO A 36 14.99 15.34 0.39
CA PRO A 36 15.26 16.61 -0.28
C PRO A 36 13.97 17.24 -0.82
N PRO A 37 13.83 18.58 -0.83
CA PRO A 37 12.60 19.24 -1.29
C PRO A 37 12.13 18.79 -2.68
N MET A 38 13.07 18.46 -3.56
CA MET A 38 12.81 17.96 -4.92
C MET A 38 12.06 16.62 -4.95
N LEU A 39 12.12 15.85 -3.85
CA LEU A 39 11.55 14.52 -3.69
C LEU A 39 10.43 14.47 -2.65
N GLY A 40 10.29 15.52 -1.82
CA GLY A 40 9.37 15.53 -0.67
C GLY A 40 8.50 16.78 -0.51
N ALA A 41 8.66 17.86 -1.30
CA ALA A 41 7.91 19.10 -1.04
C ALA A 41 6.47 19.12 -1.57
N THR A 42 6.07 18.19 -2.45
CA THR A 42 4.80 18.29 -3.18
C THR A 42 4.00 16.99 -3.27
N THR A 43 4.36 15.93 -2.54
CA THR A 43 3.61 14.66 -2.68
C THR A 43 2.29 14.74 -1.93
N VAL A 44 1.22 14.30 -2.59
CA VAL A 44 -0.18 14.33 -2.10
C VAL A 44 -0.62 13.02 -1.44
N CYS A 45 0.18 11.95 -1.51
CA CYS A 45 -0.17 10.66 -0.88
C CYS A 45 0.23 10.57 0.60
N TYR A 46 -0.34 9.55 1.27
CA TYR A 46 0.03 9.17 2.63
C TYR A 46 1.28 8.30 2.69
N GLY A 47 1.64 7.61 1.62
CA GLY A 47 2.84 6.79 1.54
C GLY A 47 3.06 6.25 0.13
N TYR A 48 4.28 5.78 -0.13
CA TYR A 48 4.60 5.09 -1.38
C TYR A 48 5.81 4.17 -1.25
N THR A 49 5.87 3.18 -2.14
CA THR A 49 7.02 2.28 -2.34
C THR A 49 7.21 1.95 -3.83
N SER A 50 8.43 1.59 -4.25
CA SER A 50 8.70 1.05 -5.60
C SER A 50 9.79 -0.05 -5.56
N PRO A 51 9.84 -0.95 -6.57
CA PRO A 51 10.83 -2.03 -6.66
C PRO A 51 12.30 -1.59 -6.69
N SER A 52 12.57 -0.33 -7.03
CA SER A 52 13.94 0.20 -7.13
C SER A 52 14.16 1.42 -6.24
N LEU A 53 13.22 1.76 -5.35
CA LEU A 53 13.22 3.03 -4.63
C LEU A 53 14.49 3.23 -3.78
N ASP A 54 15.10 2.15 -3.30
CA ASP A 54 16.40 2.16 -2.63
C ASP A 54 17.52 2.75 -3.49
N MET A 55 17.58 2.41 -4.78
CA MET A 55 18.59 2.96 -5.69
C MET A 55 18.45 4.46 -5.87
N HIS A 56 17.27 5.02 -5.65
CA HIS A 56 17.00 6.45 -5.77
C HIS A 56 17.32 7.16 -4.47
N LEU A 57 16.91 6.57 -3.35
CA LEU A 57 16.95 7.21 -2.04
C LEU A 57 18.17 6.81 -1.20
N HIS A 58 19.05 5.90 -1.65
CA HIS A 58 20.18 5.41 -0.83
C HIS A 58 21.02 6.53 -0.20
N HIS A 59 21.20 7.66 -0.90
CA HIS A 59 21.93 8.82 -0.39
C HIS A 59 21.18 9.61 0.73
N CYS A 60 19.89 9.35 0.91
CA CYS A 60 19.04 9.88 1.98
C CYS A 60 18.81 8.87 3.11
N LEU A 61 19.20 7.60 2.94
CA LEU A 61 19.02 6.54 3.93
C LEU A 61 20.22 6.51 4.88
N ARG A 62 20.02 6.86 6.15
CA ARG A 62 21.10 6.95 7.14
C ARG A 62 21.85 5.63 7.36
N ASP A 63 21.12 4.51 7.31
CA ASP A 63 21.63 3.17 7.64
C ASP A 63 21.60 2.26 6.40
N PHE A 64 22.07 2.75 5.25
CA PHE A 64 22.04 1.96 4.02
C PHE A 64 23.02 0.77 4.08
N GLU A 65 22.48 -0.44 4.26
CA GLU A 65 23.23 -1.70 4.37
C GLU A 65 23.28 -2.50 3.06
N GLY A 66 22.56 -2.03 2.03
CA GLY A 66 22.45 -2.72 0.75
C GLY A 66 21.06 -2.62 0.15
N ARG A 67 20.82 -3.43 -0.90
CA ARG A 67 19.53 -3.44 -1.61
C ARG A 67 18.40 -3.90 -0.69
N GLY A 68 17.26 -3.22 -0.76
CA GLY A 68 16.08 -3.58 0.03
C GLY A 68 14.85 -2.72 -0.26
N PRO A 69 13.65 -3.15 0.15
CA PRO A 69 12.45 -2.33 0.06
C PRO A 69 12.59 -1.00 0.81
N VAL A 70 12.01 0.06 0.23
CA VAL A 70 11.88 1.37 0.86
C VAL A 70 10.40 1.74 0.95
N ILE A 71 9.99 2.25 2.09
CA ILE A 71 8.69 2.86 2.35
C ILE A 71 8.93 4.34 2.65
N VAL A 72 8.28 5.21 1.90
CA VAL A 72 8.23 6.64 2.22
C VAL A 72 6.89 6.94 2.86
N LEU A 73 6.90 7.57 4.04
CA LEU A 73 5.68 7.98 4.75
C LEU A 73 5.39 9.45 4.51
N GLY A 74 4.22 9.74 3.95
CA GLY A 74 3.71 11.08 3.67
C GLY A 74 3.24 11.80 4.92
N ASN A 75 4.17 12.06 5.84
CA ASN A 75 3.83 12.38 7.22
C ASN A 75 3.04 13.69 7.37
N LEU A 76 3.29 14.69 6.52
CA LEU A 76 2.54 15.94 6.54
C LEU A 76 1.05 15.76 6.20
N ASN A 77 0.74 14.91 5.22
CA ASN A 77 -0.64 14.65 4.81
C ASN A 77 -1.39 13.83 5.86
N ILE A 78 -0.71 12.83 6.46
CA ILE A 78 -1.30 12.02 7.53
C ILE A 78 -1.56 12.87 8.79
N GLU A 79 -0.60 13.71 9.20
CA GLU A 79 -0.78 14.62 10.34
C GLU A 79 -1.94 15.60 10.13
N ARG A 80 -2.10 16.11 8.90
CA ARG A 80 -3.20 17.00 8.52
C ARG A 80 -4.56 16.31 8.57
N ASP A 81 -4.67 15.11 7.99
CA ASP A 81 -5.95 14.45 7.75
C ASP A 81 -6.39 13.56 8.93
N PHE A 82 -5.45 13.14 9.78
CA PHE A 82 -5.70 12.24 10.92
C PHE A 82 -4.99 12.72 12.19
N PRO A 83 -5.27 13.94 12.69
CA PRO A 83 -4.54 14.51 13.82
C PRO A 83 -4.65 13.70 15.13
N GLU A 84 -5.78 13.02 15.35
CA GLU A 84 -6.03 12.23 16.57
C GLU A 84 -5.42 10.83 16.53
N ARG A 85 -5.27 10.26 15.34
CA ARG A 85 -4.73 8.91 15.11
C ARG A 85 -3.50 8.92 14.22
N THR A 86 -2.72 10.01 14.26
CA THR A 86 -1.58 10.20 13.37
C THR A 86 -0.61 9.02 13.47
N TYR A 87 -0.22 8.63 14.69
CA TYR A 87 0.72 7.54 14.91
C TYR A 87 0.21 6.21 14.34
N ASN A 88 -1.03 5.83 14.69
CA ASN A 88 -1.66 4.59 14.23
C ASN A 88 -1.84 4.59 12.71
N LYS A 89 -2.21 5.74 12.12
CA LYS A 89 -2.33 5.89 10.68
C LYS A 89 -0.98 5.77 9.97
N MET A 90 0.12 6.29 10.53
CA MET A 90 1.46 6.11 9.96
C MET A 90 1.88 4.64 9.96
N LEU A 91 1.62 3.91 11.05
CA LEU A 91 1.86 2.47 11.13
C LEU A 91 0.95 1.69 10.16
N GLY A 92 -0.32 2.05 10.08
CA GLY A 92 -1.26 1.48 9.13
C GLY A 92 -0.83 1.70 7.68
N THR A 93 -0.40 2.91 7.33
CA THR A 93 0.18 3.21 6.01
C THR A 93 1.50 2.46 5.79
N THR A 94 2.31 2.25 6.82
CA THR A 94 3.49 1.38 6.72
C THR A 94 3.10 -0.04 6.32
N LEU A 95 2.05 -0.61 6.92
CA LEU A 95 1.52 -1.93 6.53
C LEU A 95 0.91 -1.92 5.11
N HIS A 96 0.30 -0.81 4.70
CA HIS A 96 -0.19 -0.64 3.33
C HIS A 96 0.94 -0.75 2.30
N GLU A 97 2.01 0.02 2.49
CA GLU A 97 3.16 -0.01 1.58
C GLU A 97 3.89 -1.36 1.64
N LEU A 98 3.95 -1.99 2.81
CA LEU A 98 4.44 -3.36 2.94
C LEU A 98 3.58 -4.35 2.13
N ALA A 99 2.26 -4.20 2.09
CA ALA A 99 1.42 -5.06 1.26
C ALA A 99 1.77 -4.95 -0.23
N HIS A 100 2.03 -3.74 -0.73
CA HIS A 100 2.55 -3.52 -2.09
C HIS A 100 3.90 -4.19 -2.33
N ILE A 101 4.81 -4.14 -1.35
CA ILE A 101 6.11 -4.81 -1.43
C ILE A 101 5.93 -6.34 -1.54
N LEU A 102 5.06 -6.92 -0.70
CA LEU A 102 4.86 -8.36 -0.59
C LEU A 102 4.01 -8.94 -1.72
N GLU A 103 3.20 -8.12 -2.40
CA GLU A 103 2.46 -8.55 -3.59
C GLU A 103 3.39 -8.87 -4.77
N ARG A 104 4.54 -8.19 -4.85
CA ARG A 104 5.52 -8.35 -5.92
C ARG A 104 6.14 -9.75 -5.91
N PRO A 105 6.55 -10.28 -7.08
CA PRO A 105 7.26 -11.56 -7.14
C PRO A 105 8.63 -11.54 -6.46
N SER A 106 9.23 -10.36 -6.30
CA SER A 106 10.50 -10.10 -5.63
C SER A 106 10.42 -8.79 -4.84
N LEU A 107 11.08 -8.73 -3.67
CA LEU A 107 11.10 -7.56 -2.79
C LEU A 107 11.71 -6.33 -3.46
N PHE A 108 12.77 -6.56 -4.25
CA PHE A 108 13.41 -5.58 -5.10
C PHE A 108 13.72 -6.21 -6.46
N GLN A 109 13.90 -5.37 -7.48
CA GLN A 109 14.37 -5.85 -8.78
C GLN A 109 15.88 -5.63 -8.92
N PRO A 110 16.68 -6.68 -9.15
CA PRO A 110 18.07 -6.51 -9.56
C PRO A 110 18.08 -5.81 -10.92
N ARG A 111 18.60 -4.58 -10.96
CA ARG A 111 18.74 -3.79 -12.18
C ARG A 111 20.10 -3.12 -12.19
N PRO A 112 20.77 -3.00 -13.34
CA PRO A 112 21.98 -2.21 -13.45
C PRO A 112 21.66 -0.75 -13.10
N TYR A 113 22.55 -0.11 -12.35
CA TYR A 113 22.39 1.30 -11.96
C TYR A 113 22.35 2.18 -13.21
N ASN A 114 21.16 2.70 -13.52
CA ASN A 114 20.95 3.60 -14.64
C ASN A 114 20.10 4.78 -14.19
N GLN A 115 20.76 5.93 -13.99
CA GLN A 115 20.14 7.17 -13.50
C GLN A 115 18.97 7.66 -14.37
N ARG A 116 18.93 7.38 -15.67
CA ARG A 116 17.81 7.79 -16.53
C ARG A 116 16.54 7.00 -16.24
N TYR A 117 16.63 5.68 -16.09
CA TYR A 117 15.48 4.84 -15.76
C TYR A 117 14.97 5.13 -14.34
N ILE A 118 15.90 5.26 -13.40
CA ILE A 118 15.65 5.70 -12.03
C ILE A 118 14.88 7.04 -12.05
N ARG A 119 15.38 8.06 -12.75
CA ARG A 119 14.66 9.34 -12.82
C ARG A 119 13.26 9.23 -13.43
N SER A 120 13.07 8.41 -14.46
CA SER A 120 11.74 8.20 -15.07
C SER A 120 10.77 7.45 -14.14
N GLU A 121 11.26 6.54 -13.30
CA GLU A 121 10.43 5.82 -12.33
C GLU A 121 10.04 6.73 -11.17
N ALA A 122 10.95 7.59 -10.69
CA ALA A 122 10.63 8.62 -9.69
C ALA A 122 9.55 9.59 -10.20
N ILE A 123 9.63 10.00 -11.48
CA ILE A 123 8.61 10.82 -12.12
C ILE A 123 7.28 10.08 -12.20
N ARG A 124 7.27 8.80 -12.60
CA ARG A 124 6.02 8.00 -12.63
C ARG A 124 5.42 7.78 -11.26
N ILE A 125 6.23 7.59 -10.22
CA ILE A 125 5.73 7.49 -8.84
C ILE A 125 5.08 8.82 -8.45
N ALA A 126 5.73 9.95 -8.73
CA ALA A 126 5.16 11.27 -8.48
C ALA A 126 3.86 11.51 -9.27
N GLU A 127 3.81 11.12 -10.55
CA GLU A 127 2.64 11.26 -11.42
C GLU A 127 1.48 10.35 -11.00
N ALA A 128 1.75 9.07 -10.68
CA ALA A 128 0.73 8.12 -10.23
C ALA A 128 0.11 8.57 -8.89
N VAL A 129 0.95 8.98 -7.96
CA VAL A 129 0.54 9.56 -6.67
C VAL A 129 -0.34 10.81 -6.86
N SER A 130 -0.09 11.62 -7.88
CA SER A 130 -0.87 12.83 -8.17
C SER A 130 -2.19 12.59 -8.91
N GLN A 131 -2.38 11.42 -9.54
CA GLN A 131 -3.58 11.10 -10.33
C GLN A 131 -4.64 10.28 -9.55
N ASP A 132 -4.24 9.62 -8.46
CA ASP A 132 -5.08 8.68 -7.70
C ASP A 132 -6.24 9.35 -6.92
N GLU A 133 -6.29 10.67 -6.78
CA GLU A 133 -7.37 11.33 -6.02
C GLU A 133 -8.65 11.62 -6.82
N GLU A 134 -8.60 11.69 -8.15
CA GLU A 134 -9.80 12.00 -8.95
C GLU A 134 -10.13 10.96 -10.03
N GLY A 135 -9.13 10.28 -10.63
CA GLY A 135 -9.36 9.33 -11.72
C GLY A 135 -10.10 9.92 -12.94
N ASP A 136 -9.92 9.34 -14.12
CA ASP A 136 -10.68 9.76 -15.32
C ASP A 136 -12.12 9.21 -15.36
N GLY A 137 -12.54 8.55 -14.27
CA GLY A 137 -13.78 7.81 -14.19
C GLY A 137 -13.88 6.65 -15.20
N SER A 138 -12.75 6.20 -15.78
CA SER A 138 -12.64 5.08 -16.72
C SER A 138 -11.89 3.89 -16.11
N THR A 139 -10.94 4.13 -15.22
CA THR A 139 -10.20 3.09 -14.48
C THR A 139 -10.85 2.76 -13.14
N PRO A 140 -11.01 1.47 -12.75
CA PRO A 140 -11.43 1.13 -11.40
C PRO A 140 -10.51 1.72 -10.35
N PRO A 141 -11.04 2.35 -9.30
CA PRO A 141 -10.21 2.99 -8.27
C PRO A 141 -9.35 1.99 -7.47
N TRP A 142 -9.64 0.69 -7.55
CA TRP A 142 -8.86 -0.37 -6.90
C TRP A 142 -7.86 -1.07 -7.84
N THR A 143 -7.57 -0.52 -9.02
CA THR A 143 -6.69 -1.20 -10.01
C THR A 143 -5.28 -1.48 -9.47
N THR A 144 -4.82 -0.68 -8.50
CA THR A 144 -3.56 -0.88 -7.78
C THR A 144 -3.75 -1.58 -6.42
N HIS A 145 -4.99 -1.90 -6.03
CA HIS A 145 -5.38 -2.50 -4.74
C HIS A 145 -6.36 -3.66 -4.94
N GLU A 146 -6.03 -4.58 -5.85
CA GLU A 146 -6.90 -5.71 -6.18
C GLU A 146 -7.07 -6.72 -5.03
N ALA A 147 -7.87 -7.76 -5.25
CA ALA A 147 -8.16 -8.80 -4.26
C ALA A 147 -6.92 -9.38 -3.58
N ARG A 148 -5.81 -9.52 -4.31
CA ARG A 148 -4.55 -10.03 -3.78
C ARG A 148 -3.92 -9.06 -2.78
N PHE A 149 -3.75 -7.80 -3.16
CA PHE A 149 -3.33 -6.72 -2.27
C PHE A 149 -4.19 -6.66 -1.00
N MET A 150 -5.52 -6.61 -1.13
CA MET A 150 -6.43 -6.49 0.01
C MET A 150 -6.26 -7.64 0.99
N ARG A 151 -6.09 -8.86 0.48
CA ARG A 151 -5.88 -10.06 1.29
C ARG A 151 -4.55 -9.97 2.06
N ILE A 152 -3.47 -9.53 1.43
CA ILE A 152 -2.18 -9.30 2.12
C ILE A 152 -2.34 -8.22 3.20
N ALA A 153 -2.94 -7.08 2.86
CA ALA A 153 -3.12 -5.94 3.76
C ALA A 153 -3.88 -6.31 5.05
N TYR A 154 -5.00 -7.04 4.92
CA TYR A 154 -5.78 -7.45 6.11
C TYR A 154 -5.14 -8.60 6.89
N HIS A 155 -4.32 -9.45 6.27
CA HIS A 155 -3.49 -10.41 7.01
C HIS A 155 -2.37 -9.71 7.81
N LEU A 156 -1.72 -8.70 7.24
CA LEU A 156 -0.73 -7.87 7.95
C LEU A 156 -1.38 -7.17 9.15
N GLN A 157 -2.54 -6.56 8.93
CA GLN A 157 -3.30 -5.88 9.97
C GLN A 157 -3.71 -6.84 11.11
N TYR A 158 -4.22 -8.03 10.77
CA TYR A 158 -4.57 -9.05 11.76
C TYR A 158 -3.36 -9.48 12.59
N ARG A 159 -2.21 -9.73 11.95
CA ARG A 159 -0.96 -10.06 12.65
C ARG A 159 -0.52 -8.96 13.59
N ALA A 160 -0.59 -7.70 13.15
CA ALA A 160 -0.26 -6.54 13.97
C ALA A 160 -1.13 -6.48 15.24
N GLN A 161 -2.45 -6.63 15.09
CA GLN A 161 -3.37 -6.64 16.24
C GLN A 161 -3.08 -7.80 17.21
N ARG A 162 -2.74 -8.98 16.71
CA ARG A 162 -2.37 -10.14 17.55
C ARG A 162 -1.10 -9.91 18.37
N LEU A 163 -0.22 -9.01 17.92
CA LEU A 163 0.99 -8.59 18.62
C LEU A 163 0.74 -7.41 19.57
N GLY A 164 -0.49 -6.89 19.65
CA GLY A 164 -0.88 -5.79 20.53
C GLY A 164 -0.77 -4.40 19.90
N TRP A 165 -0.48 -4.31 18.60
CA TRP A 165 -0.50 -3.02 17.89
C TRP A 165 -1.95 -2.57 17.69
N ASP A 166 -2.24 -1.33 18.09
CA ASP A 166 -3.55 -0.70 17.89
C ASP A 166 -3.65 -0.14 16.45
N ILE A 167 -3.96 -1.00 15.47
CA ILE A 167 -4.12 -0.61 14.07
C ILE A 167 -5.49 -1.09 13.55
N GLU A 168 -6.31 -0.15 13.09
CA GLU A 168 -7.63 -0.42 12.53
C GLU A 168 -7.55 -0.82 11.04
N PRO A 169 -8.48 -1.63 10.51
CA PRO A 169 -8.49 -2.01 9.10
C PRO A 169 -8.43 -0.85 8.10
N ASN A 170 -9.14 0.25 8.37
CA ASN A 170 -9.17 1.50 7.59
C ASN A 170 -7.87 2.32 7.69
N GLU A 171 -7.05 2.08 8.71
CA GLU A 171 -5.73 2.70 8.78
C GLU A 171 -4.77 2.06 7.77
N VAL A 172 -4.94 0.76 7.49
CA VAL A 172 -4.18 0.05 6.46
C VAL A 172 -4.77 0.27 5.07
N TYR A 173 -6.06 0.00 4.86
CA TYR A 173 -6.71 0.22 3.57
C TYR A 173 -8.20 0.56 3.74
N SER A 174 -8.62 1.67 3.13
CA SER A 174 -10.00 2.20 3.16
C SER A 174 -10.69 2.05 1.80
N PRO A 175 -11.15 0.84 1.43
CA PRO A 175 -11.87 0.59 0.18
C PRO A 175 -13.15 1.42 0.05
N GLU A 176 -13.76 1.83 1.17
CA GLU A 176 -14.94 2.70 1.18
C GLU A 176 -14.73 4.07 0.52
N ARG A 177 -13.49 4.58 0.48
CA ARG A 177 -13.16 5.83 -0.24
C ARG A 177 -13.36 5.70 -1.75
N PHE A 178 -13.43 4.47 -2.24
CA PHE A 178 -13.56 4.11 -3.65
C PHE A 178 -14.95 3.56 -3.99
N GLY A 179 -15.93 3.77 -3.12
CA GLY A 179 -17.31 3.30 -3.30
C GLY A 179 -17.50 1.80 -3.05
N MET A 180 -16.51 1.13 -2.45
CA MET A 180 -16.61 -0.27 -2.06
C MET A 180 -17.14 -0.41 -0.61
N SER A 181 -17.31 -1.64 -0.15
CA SER A 181 -17.67 -1.98 1.24
C SER A 181 -16.62 -1.49 2.23
N LYS A 182 -17.01 -1.34 3.50
CA LYS A 182 -16.12 -0.85 4.56
C LYS A 182 -14.94 -1.80 4.79
N ALA A 183 -13.77 -1.26 5.11
CA ALA A 183 -12.58 -2.02 5.49
C ALA A 183 -12.85 -3.13 6.51
N THR A 184 -13.66 -2.84 7.53
CA THR A 184 -14.03 -3.81 8.58
C THR A 184 -14.79 -5.02 8.05
N GLN A 185 -15.59 -4.87 6.99
CA GLN A 185 -16.31 -5.99 6.37
C GLN A 185 -15.35 -6.94 5.65
N TYR A 186 -14.34 -6.41 4.97
CA TYR A 186 -13.29 -7.20 4.34
C TYR A 186 -12.39 -7.90 5.36
N ALA A 187 -11.98 -7.18 6.41
CA ALA A 187 -11.18 -7.76 7.49
C ALA A 187 -11.91 -8.92 8.18
N LEU A 188 -13.19 -8.75 8.54
CA LEU A 188 -14.02 -9.82 9.13
C LEU A 188 -14.18 -11.02 8.18
N ALA A 189 -14.31 -10.78 6.87
CA ALA A 189 -14.44 -11.86 5.90
C ALA A 189 -13.14 -12.67 5.71
N LEU A 190 -12.00 -12.12 6.12
CA LEU A 190 -10.69 -12.77 6.08
C LEU A 190 -10.22 -13.28 7.45
N GLU A 191 -10.88 -12.92 8.55
CA GLU A 191 -10.41 -13.17 9.93
C GLU A 191 -10.08 -14.64 10.19
N LYS A 192 -10.99 -15.56 9.86
CA LYS A 192 -10.76 -17.01 10.04
C LYS A 192 -9.58 -17.52 9.22
N GLU A 193 -9.37 -16.98 8.03
CA GLU A 193 -8.21 -17.32 7.22
C GLU A 193 -6.92 -16.77 7.83
N ALA A 194 -6.93 -15.52 8.29
CA ALA A 194 -5.78 -14.88 8.94
C ALA A 194 -5.39 -15.59 10.23
N GLU A 195 -6.36 -16.07 11.01
CA GLU A 195 -6.14 -16.93 12.17
C GLU A 195 -5.47 -18.26 11.77
N THR A 196 -6.06 -18.95 10.78
CA THR A 196 -5.58 -20.28 10.34
C THR A 196 -4.19 -20.22 9.73
N LEU A 197 -3.89 -19.16 8.97
CA LEU A 197 -2.65 -18.98 8.21
C LEU A 197 -1.68 -17.99 8.87
N LEU A 198 -1.80 -17.79 10.19
CA LEU A 198 -1.01 -16.79 10.93
C LEU A 198 0.50 -16.95 10.71
N ALA A 199 0.98 -18.20 10.64
CA ALA A 199 2.40 -18.53 10.46
C ALA A 199 2.80 -18.77 8.99
N ALA A 200 1.86 -18.70 8.03
CA ALA A 200 2.16 -18.94 6.63
C ALA A 200 2.86 -17.73 5.98
N SER A 201 3.66 -17.95 4.95
CA SER A 201 4.15 -16.85 4.12
C SER A 201 3.02 -16.22 3.29
N PHE A 202 3.15 -14.95 2.92
CA PHE A 202 2.19 -14.28 2.04
C PHE A 202 2.13 -14.92 0.66
N ARG A 203 3.23 -15.50 0.18
CA ARG A 203 3.23 -16.32 -1.04
C ARG A 203 2.33 -17.56 -0.90
N GLN A 204 2.39 -18.25 0.24
CA GLN A 204 1.51 -19.40 0.51
C GLN A 204 0.04 -18.96 0.63
N ILE A 205 -0.23 -17.88 1.35
CA ILE A 205 -1.59 -17.32 1.50
C ILE A 205 -2.17 -17.00 0.11
N CYS A 206 -1.46 -16.24 -0.71
CA CYS A 206 -1.91 -15.87 -2.06
C CYS A 206 -1.98 -17.06 -3.03
N GLY A 207 -1.27 -18.16 -2.74
CA GLY A 207 -1.35 -19.40 -3.53
C GLY A 207 -2.62 -20.22 -3.27
N LEU A 208 -3.33 -19.96 -2.17
CA LEU A 208 -4.60 -20.61 -1.85
C LEU A 208 -5.79 -19.84 -2.45
N PRO A 209 -6.90 -20.51 -2.79
CA PRO A 209 -8.14 -19.84 -3.15
C PRO A 209 -8.58 -18.83 -2.07
N ALA A 210 -9.07 -17.67 -2.47
CA ALA A 210 -9.60 -16.69 -1.53
C ALA A 210 -10.85 -17.21 -0.81
N PRO A 211 -11.11 -16.82 0.46
CA PRO A 211 -12.28 -17.27 1.20
C PRO A 211 -13.58 -16.88 0.46
N PRO A 212 -14.58 -17.78 0.38
CA PRO A 212 -15.82 -17.50 -0.33
C PRO A 212 -16.53 -16.22 0.15
N ALA A 213 -16.50 -15.94 1.46
CA ALA A 213 -17.08 -14.73 2.03
C ALA A 213 -16.39 -13.44 1.53
N PHE A 214 -15.06 -13.43 1.53
CA PHE A 214 -14.28 -12.32 0.98
C PHE A 214 -14.54 -12.13 -0.51
N LYS A 215 -14.49 -13.22 -1.28
CA LYS A 215 -14.74 -13.22 -2.72
C LYS A 215 -16.12 -12.64 -3.05
N ALA A 216 -17.16 -13.05 -2.33
CA ALA A 216 -18.52 -12.57 -2.53
C ALA A 216 -18.67 -11.06 -2.28
N ILE A 217 -18.01 -10.51 -1.26
CA ILE A 217 -18.02 -9.07 -1.00
C ILE A 217 -17.31 -8.31 -2.14
N TYR A 218 -16.12 -8.78 -2.51
CA TYR A 218 -15.31 -8.15 -3.55
C TYR A 218 -16.03 -8.13 -4.90
N GLU A 219 -16.55 -9.27 -5.36
CA GLU A 219 -17.28 -9.38 -6.64
C GLU A 219 -18.56 -8.53 -6.65
N ARG A 220 -19.28 -8.47 -5.53
CA ARG A 220 -20.45 -7.61 -5.38
C ARG A 220 -20.09 -6.14 -5.54
N ASP A 221 -19.00 -5.70 -4.93
CA ASP A 221 -18.59 -4.29 -4.96
C ASP A 221 -18.08 -3.91 -6.35
N GLN A 222 -17.33 -4.80 -7.00
CA GLN A 222 -16.97 -4.62 -8.42
C GLN A 222 -18.23 -4.48 -9.28
N HIS A 223 -19.20 -5.38 -9.13
CA HIS A 223 -20.44 -5.34 -9.89
C HIS A 223 -21.23 -4.04 -9.67
N ARG A 224 -21.39 -3.61 -8.41
CA ARG A 224 -22.06 -2.34 -8.06
C ARG A 224 -21.40 -1.15 -8.73
N TRP A 225 -20.07 -1.09 -8.70
CA TRP A 225 -19.35 0.01 -9.30
C TRP A 225 -19.50 0.02 -10.83
N TYR A 226 -19.41 -1.15 -11.49
CA TYR A 226 -19.64 -1.26 -12.94
C TYR A 226 -21.06 -0.84 -13.32
N GLN A 227 -22.06 -1.13 -12.49
CA GLN A 227 -23.45 -0.72 -12.70
C GLN A 227 -23.73 0.75 -12.38
N SER A 228 -22.98 1.36 -11.47
CA SER A 228 -23.14 2.77 -11.11
C SER A 228 -22.59 3.74 -12.15
N ARG A 229 -21.83 3.24 -13.14
CA ARG A 229 -21.40 4.06 -14.26
C ARG A 229 -22.61 4.30 -15.16
N PRO A 230 -23.07 5.55 -15.34
CA PRO A 230 -24.04 5.83 -16.39
C PRO A 230 -23.45 5.29 -17.69
N GLU A 231 -24.27 4.62 -18.52
CA GLU A 231 -23.90 4.34 -19.89
C GLU A 231 -23.32 5.65 -20.44
N ARG A 232 -21.99 5.72 -20.64
CA ARG A 232 -21.41 6.79 -21.45
C ARG A 232 -21.91 6.51 -22.85
N SER A 233 -23.11 7.03 -23.08
CA SER A 233 -23.78 7.32 -24.32
C SER A 233 -23.18 6.59 -25.51
N ARG A 234 -23.96 5.65 -26.06
CA ARG A 234 -23.89 5.21 -27.47
C ARG A 234 -24.13 6.38 -28.46
N TYR A 235 -23.73 7.61 -28.13
CA TYR A 235 -23.91 8.84 -28.91
C TYR A 235 -22.60 9.35 -29.53
N GLU A 236 -21.49 8.60 -29.47
CA GLU A 236 -20.34 8.86 -30.35
C GLU A 236 -20.49 8.23 -31.75
N SER A 237 -21.58 7.52 -32.04
CA SER A 237 -21.88 7.01 -33.39
C SER A 237 -22.61 7.99 -34.31
N ASP A 238 -22.97 9.20 -33.85
CA ASP A 238 -23.76 10.17 -34.64
C ASP A 238 -23.01 11.45 -35.02
N ILE A 239 -21.67 11.50 -34.93
CA ILE A 239 -20.87 12.64 -35.44
C ILE A 239 -19.80 12.16 -36.43
N ILE A 240 -20.19 11.41 -37.48
CA ILE A 240 -19.55 11.48 -38.81
C ILE A 240 -20.59 11.07 -39.87
N THR A 241 -21.38 12.01 -40.36
CA THR A 241 -21.90 12.03 -41.74
C THR A 241 -22.07 13.47 -42.21
#